data_AF-A0A645EFX0-F1
#
_entry.id   AF-A0A645EFX0-F1
#
_cell.length_a   1.000
_cell.length_b   1.000
_cell.length_c   1.000
_cell.angle_alpha   90.00
_cell.angle_beta   90.00
_cell.angle_gamma   90.00
#
_symmetry.space_group_name_H-M   'P 1'
#
loop_
_entity.id
_entity.type
_entity.pdbx_description
1 polymer ?
#
loop_
_entity_poly.entity_id
_entity_poly.type
_entity_poly.pdbx_seq_one_letter_code
_entity_poly.pdbx_strand_id
1 'polypeptide(L)'
;MRNIFSGRKLTGIFQPHLFTRTRDFAADFAESLSALDELILLDIYPARELPIEGVTSKIIFDSVTIENKILIKKEELMQELEKREIDALITFGAGDIDRFIEPITEYLKRRYNV
;
A
#
# COMPACT_ATOMS: atom_id res chain seq x y z
N MET A 1 -8.87 12.87 1.70
CA MET A 1 -7.72 12.38 2.50
C MET A 1 -6.66 13.45 2.70
N ARG A 2 -6.10 14.07 1.65
CA ARG A 2 -5.10 15.15 1.80
C ARG A 2 -5.52 16.28 2.75
N ASN A 3 -6.80 16.66 2.79
CA ASN A 3 -7.28 17.70 3.71
C ASN A 3 -7.11 17.35 5.21
N ILE A 4 -7.14 16.06 5.58
CA ILE A 4 -6.95 15.62 6.97
C ILE A 4 -5.45 15.64 7.34
N PHE A 5 -4.58 15.36 6.37
CA PHE A 5 -3.13 15.31 6.54
C PHE A 5 -2.44 16.53 5.91
N SER A 6 -3.11 17.69 5.89
CA SER A 6 -2.60 18.87 5.20
C SER A 6 -1.23 19.27 5.76
N GLY A 7 -0.24 19.39 4.88
CA GLY A 7 1.13 19.76 5.23
C GLY A 7 2.00 18.63 5.80
N ARG A 8 1.49 17.39 5.87
CA ARG A 8 2.24 16.20 6.30
C ARG A 8 2.58 15.32 5.10
N LYS A 9 3.72 14.62 5.18
CA LYS A 9 4.11 13.61 4.18
C LYS A 9 3.28 12.35 4.40
N LEU A 10 2.46 11.98 3.41
CA LEU A 10 1.55 10.84 3.49
C LEU A 10 2.11 9.61 2.76
N THR A 11 2.48 8.60 3.55
CA THR A 11 2.86 7.27 3.07
C THR A 11 1.63 6.35 3.08
N GLY A 12 1.28 5.78 1.93
CA GLY A 12 0.22 4.79 1.80
C GLY A 12 0.76 3.38 1.62
N ILE A 13 0.18 2.42 2.34
CA ILE A 13 0.37 0.99 2.09
C ILE A 13 -0.92 0.45 1.47
N PHE A 14 -0.84 -0.12 0.27
CA PHE A 14 -2.02 -0.66 -0.41
C PHE A 14 -1.86 -2.16 -0.73
N GLN A 15 -2.82 -2.97 -0.29
CA GLN A 15 -2.97 -4.37 -0.71
C GLN A 15 -4.21 -4.50 -1.61
N PRO A 16 -4.05 -4.70 -2.93
CA PRO A 16 -5.18 -4.98 -3.81
C PRO A 16 -5.86 -6.29 -3.40
N HIS A 17 -7.18 -6.36 -3.54
CA HIS A 17 -7.98 -7.52 -3.17
C HIS A 17 -8.76 -8.02 -4.40
N LEU A 18 -8.67 -9.32 -4.68
CA LEU A 18 -9.17 -10.02 -5.88
C LEU A 18 -8.42 -9.63 -7.16
N PHE A 19 -8.15 -10.63 -8.01
CA PHE A 19 -7.60 -10.43 -9.34
C PHE A 19 -8.61 -9.73 -10.24
N THR A 20 -9.88 -10.14 -10.21
CA THR A 20 -10.95 -9.53 -11.03
C THR A 20 -11.07 -8.03 -10.78
N ARG A 21 -11.12 -7.61 -9.51
CA ARG A 21 -11.19 -6.19 -9.13
C ARG A 21 -9.93 -5.43 -9.55
N THR A 22 -8.76 -6.04 -9.41
CA THR A 22 -7.50 -5.40 -9.84
C THR A 22 -7.50 -5.18 -11.34
N ARG A 23 -7.93 -6.16 -12.14
CA ARG A 23 -8.09 -6.04 -13.59
C ARG A 23 -9.05 -4.91 -13.96
N ASP A 24 -10.23 -4.88 -13.32
CA ASP A 24 -11.32 -3.99 -13.71
C ASP A 24 -11.07 -2.52 -13.32
N PHE A 25 -10.33 -2.27 -12.23
CA PHE A 25 -10.15 -0.94 -11.64
C PHE A 25 -8.69 -0.49 -11.55
N ALA A 26 -7.77 -1.11 -12.30
CA ALA A 26 -6.34 -0.80 -12.23
C ALA A 26 -6.03 0.69 -12.42
N ALA A 27 -6.65 1.32 -13.42
CA ALA A 27 -6.46 2.73 -13.74
C ALA A 27 -6.96 3.64 -12.61
N ASP A 28 -8.16 3.39 -12.09
CA ASP A 28 -8.76 4.17 -11.01
C ASP A 28 -7.95 4.05 -9.70
N PHE A 29 -7.43 2.85 -9.41
CA PHE A 29 -6.50 2.66 -8.30
C PHE A 29 -5.22 3.47 -8.51
N ALA A 30 -4.63 3.40 -9.70
CA ALA A 30 -3.40 4.12 -10.00
C ALA A 30 -3.59 5.64 -9.87
N GLU A 31 -4.69 6.19 -10.38
CA GLU A 31 -5.05 7.60 -10.24
C GLU A 31 -5.16 7.98 -8.75
N SER A 32 -5.93 7.21 -7.98
CA SER A 32 -6.15 7.49 -6.55
C SER A 32 -4.87 7.41 -5.73
N LEU A 33 -4.02 6.41 -5.98
CA LEU A 33 -2.75 6.21 -5.27
C LEU A 33 -1.70 7.24 -5.69
N SER A 34 -1.82 7.82 -6.88
CA SER A 34 -0.95 8.90 -7.35
C SER A 34 -1.16 10.21 -6.57
N ALA A 35 -2.20 10.29 -5.74
CA ALA A 35 -2.40 11.39 -4.82
C ALA A 35 -1.60 11.25 -3.51
N LEU A 36 -0.84 10.18 -3.28
CA LEU A 36 0.04 10.02 -2.11
C LEU A 36 1.36 10.75 -2.31
N ASP A 37 2.17 10.86 -1.26
CA ASP A 37 3.58 11.32 -1.41
C ASP A 37 4.54 10.13 -1.50
N GLU A 38 4.14 9.00 -0.93
CA GLU A 38 4.88 7.74 -0.98
C GLU A 38 3.93 6.54 -0.99
N LEU A 39 4.26 5.49 -1.76
CA LEU A 39 3.45 4.28 -1.90
C LEU A 39 4.28 3.02 -1.65
N ILE A 40 3.78 2.16 -0.76
CA ILE A 40 4.18 0.76 -0.66
C ILE A 40 3.01 -0.07 -1.18
N LEU A 41 3.15 -0.59 -2.40
CA LEU A 41 2.16 -1.47 -3.01
C LEU A 41 2.53 -2.92 -2.70
N LEU A 42 1.55 -3.71 -2.27
CA LEU A 42 1.72 -5.14 -2.01
C LEU A 42 1.17 -5.98 -3.16
N ASP A 43 1.57 -7.24 -3.22
CA ASP A 43 0.95 -8.25 -4.08
C ASP A 43 -0.56 -8.41 -3.82
N ILE A 44 -1.29 -8.84 -4.85
CA ILE A 44 -2.75 -9.04 -4.79
C ILE A 44 -3.08 -10.12 -3.76
N TYR A 45 -3.97 -9.80 -2.83
CA TYR A 45 -4.63 -10.79 -2.01
C TYR A 45 -5.76 -11.47 -2.81
N PRO A 46 -5.69 -12.78 -3.10
CA PRO A 46 -6.53 -13.42 -4.11
C PRO A 46 -7.97 -13.70 -3.63
N ALA A 47 -8.20 -13.79 -2.32
CA ALA A 47 -9.52 -14.06 -1.73
C ALA A 47 -10.32 -15.21 -2.41
N ARG A 48 -9.64 -16.35 -2.64
CA ARG A 48 -10.15 -17.58 -3.30
C ARG A 48 -10.23 -17.54 -4.82
N GLU A 49 -9.89 -16.43 -5.47
CA GLU A 49 -9.71 -16.42 -6.92
C GLU A 49 -8.42 -17.12 -7.33
N LEU A 50 -8.46 -17.76 -8.51
CA LEU A 50 -7.25 -18.22 -9.18
C LEU A 50 -6.54 -17.01 -9.82
N PRO A 51 -5.21 -17.01 -9.91
CA PRO A 51 -4.47 -16.01 -10.65
C PRO A 51 -5.00 -15.85 -12.08
N ILE A 52 -5.16 -14.61 -12.52
CA ILE A 52 -5.51 -14.27 -13.89
C ILE A 52 -4.23 -13.87 -14.61
N GLU A 53 -3.96 -14.45 -15.77
CA GLU A 53 -2.77 -14.16 -16.57
C GLU A 53 -2.66 -12.65 -16.86
N GLY A 54 -1.47 -12.08 -16.65
CA GLY A 54 -1.21 -10.65 -16.83
C GLY A 54 -1.76 -9.74 -15.71
N VAL A 55 -2.56 -10.25 -14.78
CA VAL A 55 -3.14 -9.46 -13.69
C VAL A 55 -2.31 -9.63 -12.41
N THR A 56 -1.46 -8.65 -12.16
CA THR A 56 -0.67 -8.54 -10.93
C THR A 56 -0.71 -7.11 -10.42
N SER A 57 -0.29 -6.84 -9.18
CA SER A 57 -0.20 -5.47 -8.66
C SER A 57 0.69 -4.55 -9.52
N LYS A 58 1.54 -5.13 -10.37
CA LYS A 58 2.37 -4.38 -11.32
C LYS A 58 1.55 -3.52 -12.30
N ILE A 59 0.35 -3.93 -12.69
CA ILE A 59 -0.49 -3.14 -13.63
C ILE A 59 -0.93 -1.81 -12.99
N ILE A 60 -1.16 -1.82 -11.68
CA ILE A 60 -1.41 -0.61 -10.89
C ILE A 60 -0.08 0.13 -10.70
N PHE A 61 0.96 -0.57 -10.25
CA PHE A 61 2.27 0.00 -9.95
C PHE A 61 2.82 0.84 -11.11
N ASP A 62 2.82 0.29 -12.32
CA ASP A 62 3.39 0.93 -13.50
C ASP A 62 2.60 2.19 -13.90
N SER A 63 1.31 2.24 -13.58
CA SER A 63 0.42 3.37 -13.91
C SER A 63 0.41 4.49 -12.86
N VAL A 64 0.86 4.22 -11.63
CA VAL A 64 0.97 5.26 -10.58
C VAL A 64 2.03 6.29 -10.96
N THR A 65 1.77 7.58 -10.81
CA THR A 65 2.67 8.64 -11.32
C THR A 65 3.68 9.17 -10.32
N ILE A 66 3.55 8.86 -9.02
CA ILE A 66 4.51 9.32 -8.01
C ILE A 66 5.84 8.57 -8.15
N GLU A 67 6.93 9.29 -7.88
CA GLU A 67 8.30 8.74 -7.97
C GLU A 67 8.60 7.79 -6.80
N ASN A 68 8.17 8.16 -5.59
CA ASN A 68 8.44 7.41 -4.37
C ASN A 68 7.44 6.25 -4.20
N LYS A 69 7.58 5.21 -5.02
CA LYS A 69 6.77 3.99 -4.93
C LYS A 69 7.63 2.73 -4.95
N ILE A 70 7.20 1.71 -4.22
CA ILE A 70 7.79 0.37 -4.26
C ILE A 70 6.71 -0.70 -4.33
N LEU A 71 6.98 -1.79 -5.05
CA LEU A 71 6.16 -3.00 -5.08
C LEU A 71 6.94 -4.12 -4.39
N ILE A 72 6.38 -4.68 -3.32
CA ILE A 72 7.01 -5.72 -2.50
C ILE A 72 6.01 -6.80 -2.10
N LYS A 73 6.52 -7.93 -1.59
CA LYS A 73 5.68 -8.92 -0.92
C LYS A 73 5.31 -8.44 0.48
N LYS A 74 4.19 -8.91 1.01
CA LYS A 74 3.72 -8.51 2.35
C LYS A 74 4.70 -8.92 3.46
N GLU A 75 5.44 -10.02 3.28
CA GLU A 75 6.43 -10.50 4.24
C GLU A 75 7.60 -9.52 4.41
N GLU A 76 7.84 -8.67 3.42
CA GLU A 76 8.91 -7.67 3.40
C GLU A 76 8.47 -6.34 4.02
N LEU A 77 7.17 -6.16 4.30
CA LEU A 77 6.57 -4.88 4.68
C LEU A 77 7.23 -4.26 5.93
N MET A 78 7.39 -5.04 6.99
CA MET A 78 7.96 -4.52 8.24
C MET A 78 9.41 -4.04 8.07
N GLN A 79 10.22 -4.83 7.37
CA GLN A 79 11.60 -4.46 7.06
C GLN A 79 11.67 -3.21 6.19
N GLU A 80 10.70 -3.02 5.28
CA GLU A 80 10.66 -1.84 4.43
C GLU A 80 10.27 -0.58 5.20
N LEU A 81 9.34 -0.69 6.15
CA LEU A 81 8.97 0.43 7.03
C LEU A 81 10.13 0.87 7.93
N GLU A 82 10.99 -0.06 8.36
CA GLU A 82 12.17 0.25 9.18
C GLU A 82 13.18 1.17 8.50
N LYS A 83 13.19 1.20 7.16
CA LYS A 83 14.11 2.02 6.36
C LYS A 83 13.57 3.43 6.08
N ARG A 84 12.33 3.71 6.43
CA ARG A 84 11.60 4.91 5.99
C ARG A 84 11.37 5.86 7.17
N GLU A 85 11.49 7.15 6.89
CA GLU A 85 10.96 8.17 7.79
C GLU A 85 9.47 8.34 7.52
N ILE A 86 8.66 8.10 8.55
CA ILE A 86 7.20 8.04 8.45
C ILE A 86 6.62 9.20 9.25
N ASP A 87 6.00 10.14 8.55
CA ASP A 87 5.27 11.26 9.17
C ASP A 87 3.81 10.86 9.37
N ALA A 88 3.06 10.66 8.29
CA ALA A 88 1.72 10.08 8.32
C ALA A 88 1.67 8.77 7.53
N LEU A 89 1.16 7.72 8.15
CA LEU A 89 0.98 6.41 7.52
C LEU A 89 -0.51 6.09 7.41
N ILE A 90 -0.90 5.54 6.28
CA ILE A 90 -2.24 5.00 6.08
C ILE A 90 -2.16 3.66 5.38
N THR A 91 -2.95 2.70 5.85
CA THR A 91 -3.09 1.38 5.24
C THR A 91 -4.45 1.29 4.57
N PHE A 92 -4.49 0.79 3.35
CA PHE A 92 -5.73 0.52 2.61
C PHE A 92 -5.69 -0.85 1.98
N GLY A 93 -6.86 -1.45 1.84
CA GLY A 93 -7.00 -2.76 1.22
C GLY A 93 -8.00 -3.60 1.96
N ALA A 94 -8.12 -4.83 1.49
CA ALA A 94 -8.86 -5.89 2.15
C ALA A 94 -8.00 -7.16 2.08
N GLY A 95 -8.29 -8.15 2.92
CA GLY A 95 -7.51 -9.37 3.00
C GLY A 95 -6.82 -9.47 4.35
N ASP A 96 -5.49 -9.59 4.34
CA ASP A 96 -4.69 -9.82 5.54
C ASP A 96 -3.70 -8.70 5.89
N ILE A 97 -3.82 -7.54 5.23
CA ILE A 97 -3.11 -6.31 5.62
C ILE A 97 -3.50 -5.84 7.04
N ASP A 98 -4.69 -6.19 7.52
CA ASP A 98 -5.15 -5.91 8.88
C ASP A 98 -4.26 -6.55 9.97
N ARG A 99 -3.66 -7.71 9.67
CA ARG A 99 -2.70 -8.40 10.55
C ARG A 99 -1.43 -7.61 10.80
N PHE A 100 -1.11 -6.65 9.94
CA PHE A 100 0.05 -5.78 10.10
C PHE A 100 -0.27 -4.54 10.94
N ILE A 101 -1.54 -4.23 11.26
CA ILE A 101 -1.90 -3.03 12.01
C ILE A 101 -1.24 -3.02 13.39
N GLU A 102 -1.33 -4.11 14.15
CA GLU A 102 -0.71 -4.20 15.47
C GLU A 102 0.83 -4.14 15.39
N PRO A 103 1.52 -4.95 14.56
CA PRO A 103 2.97 -4.84 14.36
C PRO A 103 3.45 -3.44 13.94
N ILE A 104 2.75 -2.79 13.00
CA ILE A 104 3.06 -1.43 12.53
C ILE A 104 2.89 -0.43 13.68
N THR A 105 1.79 -0.53 14.42
CA THR A 105 1.49 0.37 15.53
C THR A 105 2.56 0.27 16.62
N GLU A 106 2.91 -0.94 17.03
CA GLU A 106 3.94 -1.16 18.05
C GLU A 106 5.33 -0.71 17.58
N TYR A 107 5.65 -0.92 16.30
CA TYR A 107 6.86 -0.37 15.70
C TYR A 107 6.91 1.15 15.76
N LEU A 108 5.84 1.84 15.33
CA LEU A 108 5.77 3.30 15.29
C LEU A 108 5.83 3.92 16.69
N LYS A 109 5.10 3.35 17.66
CA LYS A 109 5.16 3.75 19.07
C LYS A 109 6.59 3.69 19.61
N ARG A 110 7.27 2.57 19.40
CA ARG A 110 8.67 2.39 19.80
C ARG A 110 9.63 3.35 19.08
N ARG A 111 9.40 3.61 17.79
CA ARG A 111 10.27 4.46 16.95
C ARG A 111 10.18 5.94 17.30
N TYR A 112 9.00 6.41 17.70
CA TYR A 112 8.69 7.81 17.97
C TYR A 112 8.41 8.13 19.44
N ASN A 113 8.57 7.15 20.34
CA ASN A 113 8.33 7.24 21.77
C ASN A 113 6.93 7.78 22.13
N VAL A 114 5.90 7.23 21.48
CA VAL A 114 4.47 7.56 21.71
C VAL A 114 3.68 6.35 22.20
#